data_AF-A0A1G3A2A4-F1
#
_entry.id   AF-A0A1G3A2A4-F1
#
_cell.length_a   1.000
_cell.length_b   1.000
_cell.length_c   1.000
_cell.angle_alpha   90.00
_cell.angle_beta   90.00
_cell.angle_gamma   90.00
#
_symmetry.space_group_name_H-M   'P 1'
#
loop_
_entity.id
_entity.type
_entity.pdbx_description
1 polymer ?
#
loop_
_entity_poly.entity_id
_entity_poly.type
_entity_poly.pdbx_seq_one_letter_code
_entity_poly.pdbx_strand_id
1 'polypeptide(L)'
;MAFLAVAFGAARGADENPQPAQPGSVATVVKQYHRLHYLVVTPDGPEDGGDFGPKTPGTKTSGIQEALHHAKVQRKDVYLVGGGFPEAFKGGVAYRLDETLHVPWMQQFRLDGGEYQIHYTPREGDAVVIDSQMNCRLKFGLVVTAADGAVVRIAPTSKGPDGFSCIVASTFEFNGMVGAGDVWGKSSDQKSTGLILDSSKGGISGNKIFINEINGCRRGIYVMQGCGNNTIEAQWIHLTNLAVQVGDTDRPNASGNRIMAGISGDIPKTTGLQVFGHHNTFVVDVFSADPGRGLVFEPPAHGNLVMSSNLAGGISNHAQKPTNRMITASSLGRDVPTPPVAASGADVVNCHPFLVEVRVLKPGKVSQWIETDPEGKARVFDGPLTTGQTFTLNPGDRVRFSYQEAPSWYWKGLF
;
A
#
# COMPACT_ATOMS: atom_id res chain seq x y z
N MET A 1 -10.95 -15.97 27.53
CA MET A 1 -11.16 -16.53 26.18
C MET A 1 -12.64 -16.43 25.85
N ALA A 2 -13.06 -15.34 25.23
CA ALA A 2 -14.43 -15.15 24.76
C ALA A 2 -14.34 -14.70 23.30
N PHE A 3 -14.82 -15.54 22.39
CA PHE A 3 -14.94 -15.24 20.96
C PHE A 3 -16.04 -14.20 20.77
N LEU A 4 -15.74 -13.07 20.14
CA LEU A 4 -16.76 -12.16 19.63
C LEU A 4 -16.91 -12.41 18.13
N ALA A 5 -18.05 -12.97 17.75
CA ALA A 5 -18.49 -13.07 16.37
C ALA A 5 -18.79 -11.65 15.85
N VAL A 6 -18.19 -11.27 14.73
CA VAL A 6 -18.57 -10.08 13.97
C VAL A 6 -19.93 -10.38 13.32
N ALA A 7 -20.98 -9.76 13.83
CA ALA A 7 -22.33 -9.88 13.27
C ALA A 7 -22.50 -8.92 12.08
N PHE A 8 -22.57 -9.47 10.87
CA PHE A 8 -23.06 -8.75 9.70
C PHE A 8 -24.60 -8.73 9.73
N GLY A 9 -25.18 -7.53 9.76
CA GLY A 9 -26.63 -7.32 9.75
C GLY A 9 -27.26 -7.74 8.42
N ALA A 10 -28.24 -8.63 8.49
CA ALA A 10 -29.04 -9.04 7.35
C ALA A 10 -30.12 -8.00 7.03
N ALA A 11 -30.00 -7.33 5.88
CA ALA A 11 -31.13 -6.67 5.24
C ALA A 11 -31.91 -7.71 4.41
N ARG A 12 -33.18 -7.92 4.75
CA ARG A 12 -34.10 -8.83 4.06
C ARG A 12 -34.64 -8.20 2.77
N GLY A 13 -34.39 -8.86 1.65
CA GLY A 13 -35.22 -8.84 0.44
C GLY A 13 -35.23 -10.28 -0.09
N ALA A 14 -36.39 -10.94 -0.04
CA ALA A 14 -36.54 -12.33 -0.41
C ALA A 14 -36.61 -12.46 -1.93
N ASP A 15 -35.46 -12.70 -2.55
CA ASP A 15 -35.39 -13.42 -3.83
C ASP A 15 -34.87 -14.83 -3.52
N GLU A 16 -35.54 -15.84 -4.09
CA GLU A 16 -35.18 -17.25 -4.02
C GLU A 16 -33.83 -17.49 -4.73
N ASN A 17 -32.75 -17.08 -4.07
CA ASN A 17 -31.42 -17.54 -4.42
C ASN A 17 -31.36 -19.05 -4.10
N PRO A 18 -30.86 -19.88 -5.02
CA PRO A 18 -30.65 -21.30 -4.74
C PRO A 18 -29.85 -21.44 -3.45
N GLN A 19 -30.36 -22.24 -2.51
CA GLN A 19 -29.66 -22.53 -1.26
C GLN A 19 -28.19 -22.88 -1.57
N PRO A 20 -27.20 -22.23 -0.93
CA PRO A 20 -25.81 -22.62 -1.09
C PRO A 20 -25.69 -24.09 -0.69
N ALA A 21 -25.08 -24.89 -1.57
CA ALA A 21 -24.88 -26.31 -1.34
C ALA A 21 -24.28 -26.54 0.06
N GLN A 22 -24.83 -27.49 0.81
CA GLN A 22 -24.28 -27.93 2.08
C GLN A 22 -22.76 -28.16 1.93
N PRO A 23 -21.92 -27.64 2.83
CA PRO A 23 -20.47 -27.82 2.70
C PRO A 23 -20.15 -29.31 2.74
N GLY A 24 -19.56 -29.81 1.65
CA GLY A 24 -19.12 -31.19 1.55
C GLY A 24 -18.09 -31.54 2.62
N SER A 25 -17.94 -32.83 2.94
CA SER A 25 -16.86 -33.32 3.81
C SER A 25 -15.47 -32.94 3.29
N VAL A 26 -14.43 -32.96 4.15
CA VAL A 26 -13.03 -32.72 3.75
C VAL A 26 -12.64 -33.61 2.57
N ALA A 27 -13.01 -34.89 2.62
CA ALA A 27 -12.81 -35.84 1.53
C ALA A 27 -13.42 -35.40 0.19
N THR A 28 -14.56 -34.69 0.20
CA THR A 28 -15.19 -34.17 -1.02
C THR A 28 -14.34 -33.07 -1.65
N VAL A 29 -13.82 -32.15 -0.84
CA VAL A 29 -12.95 -31.07 -1.31
C VAL A 29 -11.59 -31.57 -1.75
N VAL A 30 -10.98 -32.49 -0.99
CA VAL A 30 -9.75 -33.16 -1.42
C VAL A 30 -9.94 -33.80 -2.79
N LYS A 31 -10.99 -34.60 -2.96
CA LYS A 31 -11.31 -35.26 -4.25
C LYS A 31 -11.56 -34.25 -5.37
N GLN A 32 -12.20 -33.13 -5.08
CA GLN A 32 -12.43 -32.06 -6.06
C GLN A 32 -11.12 -31.44 -6.53
N TYR A 33 -10.24 -31.03 -5.60
CA TYR A 33 -9.00 -30.34 -5.94
C TYR A 33 -7.92 -31.28 -6.51
N HIS A 34 -7.90 -32.55 -6.11
CA HIS A 34 -7.08 -33.57 -6.77
C HIS A 34 -7.41 -33.72 -8.26
N ARG A 35 -8.69 -33.66 -8.65
CA ARG A 35 -9.11 -33.66 -10.07
C ARG A 35 -8.62 -32.43 -10.84
N LEU A 36 -8.30 -31.35 -10.14
CA LEU A 36 -7.74 -30.13 -10.70
C LEU A 36 -6.20 -30.10 -10.65
N HIS A 37 -5.56 -31.20 -10.24
CA HIS A 37 -4.10 -31.32 -10.08
C HIS A 37 -3.49 -30.47 -8.95
N TYR A 38 -4.24 -30.19 -7.90
CA TYR A 38 -3.75 -29.51 -6.70
C TYR A 38 -3.19 -30.50 -5.68
N LEU A 39 -2.21 -30.06 -4.89
CA LEU A 39 -1.94 -30.58 -3.55
C LEU A 39 -2.87 -29.88 -2.57
N VAL A 40 -3.47 -30.61 -1.64
CA VAL A 40 -4.48 -30.11 -0.71
C VAL A 40 -3.93 -30.15 0.71
N VAL A 41 -3.83 -28.97 1.33
CA VAL A 41 -3.45 -28.85 2.74
C VAL A 41 -4.71 -28.72 3.59
N THR A 42 -4.90 -29.63 4.54
CA THR A 42 -6.10 -29.74 5.36
C THR A 42 -5.76 -29.58 6.86
N PRO A 43 -6.76 -29.34 7.73
CA PRO A 43 -6.52 -29.14 9.17
C PRO A 43 -5.93 -30.34 9.91
N ASP A 44 -6.20 -31.58 9.48
CA ASP A 44 -5.57 -32.79 10.04
C ASP A 44 -4.59 -33.45 9.07
N GLY A 45 -4.36 -32.87 7.90
CA GLY A 45 -3.42 -33.36 6.90
C GLY A 45 -3.74 -34.79 6.43
N PRO A 46 -2.75 -35.69 6.36
CA PRO A 46 -2.98 -37.07 5.94
C PRO A 46 -4.06 -37.83 6.70
N GLU A 47 -4.38 -37.45 7.94
CA GLU A 47 -5.38 -38.15 8.76
C GLU A 47 -6.83 -37.85 8.36
N ASP A 48 -7.12 -36.70 7.73
CA ASP A 48 -8.45 -36.39 7.19
C ASP A 48 -8.54 -36.58 5.66
N GLY A 49 -7.48 -37.14 5.06
CA GLY A 49 -7.36 -37.41 3.64
C GLY A 49 -6.65 -36.32 2.83
N GLY A 50 -6.24 -35.21 3.44
CA GLY A 50 -5.39 -34.23 2.78
C GLY A 50 -3.99 -34.75 2.45
N ASP A 51 -3.28 -34.06 1.56
CA ASP A 51 -1.89 -34.42 1.23
C ASP A 51 -0.92 -33.96 2.32
N PHE A 52 -1.19 -32.79 2.90
CA PHE A 52 -0.36 -32.16 3.94
C PHE A 52 -1.23 -31.46 4.99
N GLY A 53 -0.67 -31.21 6.17
CA GLY A 53 -1.34 -30.46 7.24
C GLY A 53 -0.51 -30.46 8.54
N PRO A 54 -1.07 -30.01 9.67
CA PRO A 54 -0.43 -30.05 10.99
C PRO A 54 0.13 -31.41 11.41
N LYS A 55 -0.44 -32.50 10.88
CA LYS A 55 0.00 -33.87 11.17
C LYS A 55 0.97 -34.44 10.12
N THR A 56 1.43 -33.63 9.18
CA THR A 56 2.56 -33.98 8.32
C THR A 56 3.81 -34.20 9.18
N PRO A 57 4.48 -35.37 9.11
CA PRO A 57 5.62 -35.66 9.96
C PRO A 57 6.74 -34.62 9.88
N GLY A 58 7.12 -34.07 11.03
CA GLY A 58 8.23 -33.12 11.16
C GLY A 58 7.95 -31.69 10.69
N THR A 59 6.72 -31.37 10.26
CA THR A 59 6.41 -30.00 9.84
C THR A 59 6.50 -29.00 10.99
N LYS A 60 6.92 -27.78 10.66
CA LYS A 60 6.87 -26.60 11.53
C LYS A 60 5.97 -25.50 10.99
N THR A 61 5.31 -25.76 9.86
CA THR A 61 4.49 -24.78 9.13
C THR A 61 3.11 -25.35 8.80
N SER A 62 2.64 -26.28 9.65
CA SER A 62 1.37 -26.97 9.47
C SER A 62 1.21 -27.64 8.10
N GLY A 63 2.29 -28.22 7.57
CA GLY A 63 2.32 -28.92 6.28
C GLY A 63 2.43 -28.00 5.06
N ILE A 64 2.34 -26.68 5.22
CA ILE A 64 2.29 -25.73 4.10
C ILE A 64 3.65 -25.65 3.39
N GLN A 65 4.77 -25.57 4.13
CA GLN A 65 6.10 -25.53 3.53
C GLN A 65 6.39 -26.81 2.73
N GLU A 66 6.01 -27.96 3.29
CA GLU A 66 6.17 -29.26 2.64
C GLU A 66 5.33 -29.34 1.35
N ALA A 67 4.08 -28.87 1.39
CA ALA A 67 3.23 -28.79 0.21
C ALA A 67 3.84 -27.90 -0.88
N LEU A 68 4.40 -26.74 -0.53
CA LEU A 68 5.05 -25.82 -1.48
C LEU A 68 6.30 -26.44 -2.11
N HIS A 69 7.14 -27.10 -1.31
CA HIS A 69 8.31 -27.81 -1.83
C HIS A 69 7.91 -28.95 -2.77
N HIS A 70 6.91 -29.73 -2.38
CA HIS A 70 6.42 -30.83 -3.18
C HIS A 70 5.76 -30.34 -4.47
N ALA A 71 4.97 -29.26 -4.41
CA ALA A 71 4.39 -28.57 -5.56
C ALA A 71 5.45 -28.11 -6.55
N LYS A 72 6.55 -27.52 -6.08
CA LYS A 72 7.68 -27.09 -6.92
C LYS A 72 8.29 -28.26 -7.70
N VAL A 73 8.55 -29.37 -7.01
CA VAL A 73 9.15 -30.57 -7.61
C VAL A 73 8.21 -31.22 -8.62
N GLN A 74 6.93 -31.34 -8.27
CA GLN A 74 5.93 -32.06 -9.07
C GLN A 74 5.20 -31.18 -10.08
N ARG A 75 5.48 -29.86 -10.11
CA ARG A 75 4.76 -28.86 -10.90
C ARG A 75 3.25 -28.91 -10.69
N LYS A 76 2.83 -28.92 -9.41
CA LYS A 76 1.43 -28.87 -9.01
C LYS A 76 1.08 -27.54 -8.37
N ASP A 77 -0.20 -27.20 -8.39
CA ASP A 77 -0.75 -26.08 -7.62
C ASP A 77 -1.00 -26.50 -6.16
N VAL A 78 -1.25 -25.53 -5.27
CA VAL A 78 -1.57 -25.78 -3.84
C VAL A 78 -2.91 -25.16 -3.48
N TYR A 79 -3.74 -25.91 -2.75
CA TYR A 79 -4.98 -25.44 -2.15
C TYR A 79 -4.91 -25.57 -0.63
N LEU A 80 -5.12 -24.47 0.09
CA LEU A 80 -5.22 -24.44 1.54
C LEU A 80 -6.70 -24.41 1.97
N VAL A 81 -7.15 -25.42 2.71
CA VAL A 81 -8.55 -25.50 3.17
C VAL A 81 -8.82 -24.41 4.22
N GLY A 82 -9.95 -23.70 4.08
CA GLY A 82 -10.34 -22.61 4.99
C GLY A 82 -11.84 -22.54 5.25
N GLY A 83 -12.29 -21.42 5.85
CA GLY A 83 -13.63 -21.15 6.37
C GLY A 83 -14.80 -21.50 5.43
N GLY A 84 -15.93 -21.82 6.04
CA GLY A 84 -17.13 -22.38 5.38
C GLY A 84 -17.25 -23.91 5.48
N PHE A 85 -16.28 -24.59 6.08
CA PHE A 85 -16.26 -26.05 6.26
C PHE A 85 -17.15 -26.55 7.43
N PRO A 86 -17.53 -27.85 7.49
CA PRO A 86 -18.61 -28.35 8.32
C PRO A 86 -18.36 -28.15 9.82
N GLU A 87 -19.39 -28.40 10.62
CA GLU A 87 -19.52 -28.15 12.07
C GLU A 87 -18.26 -28.40 12.94
N ALA A 88 -17.38 -29.31 12.53
CA ALA A 88 -16.07 -29.56 13.15
C ALA A 88 -15.15 -28.32 13.23
N PHE A 89 -15.36 -27.29 12.41
CA PHE A 89 -14.51 -26.09 12.36
C PHE A 89 -15.25 -24.80 12.72
N LYS A 90 -16.27 -24.88 13.60
CA LYS A 90 -16.93 -23.71 14.21
C LYS A 90 -15.88 -22.80 14.87
N GLY A 91 -15.41 -21.77 14.15
CA GLY A 91 -14.33 -20.88 14.57
C GLY A 91 -13.31 -20.54 13.47
N GLY A 92 -13.36 -21.22 12.33
CA GLY A 92 -12.40 -21.05 11.22
C GLY A 92 -11.23 -22.03 11.30
N VAL A 93 -10.48 -22.15 10.20
CA VAL A 93 -9.27 -22.98 10.13
C VAL A 93 -8.05 -22.11 10.43
N ALA A 94 -7.18 -22.55 11.34
CA ALA A 94 -5.94 -21.87 11.66
C ALA A 94 -4.74 -22.80 11.46
N TYR A 95 -3.78 -22.36 10.67
CA TYR A 95 -2.51 -23.02 10.43
C TYR A 95 -1.42 -22.31 11.24
N ARG A 96 -0.75 -23.05 12.10
CA ARG A 96 0.32 -22.55 12.96
C ARG A 96 1.66 -22.61 12.23
N LEU A 97 2.42 -21.52 12.28
CA LEU A 97 3.80 -21.46 11.81
C LEU A 97 4.74 -21.26 13.01
N ASP A 98 5.62 -22.21 13.24
CA ASP A 98 6.70 -22.13 14.25
C ASP A 98 8.02 -21.62 13.64
N GLU A 99 8.07 -21.44 12.33
CA GLU A 99 9.14 -20.77 11.59
C GLU A 99 8.56 -20.06 10.35
N THR A 100 9.38 -19.24 9.67
CA THR A 100 8.93 -18.44 8.52
C THR A 100 8.45 -19.36 7.40
N LEU A 101 7.26 -19.07 6.84
CA LEU A 101 6.78 -19.75 5.64
C LEU A 101 7.45 -19.12 4.42
N HIS A 102 8.25 -19.92 3.71
CA HIS A 102 8.93 -19.51 2.49
C HIS A 102 8.21 -20.04 1.26
N VAL A 103 7.58 -19.16 0.49
CA VAL A 103 7.15 -19.52 -0.87
C VAL A 103 8.39 -19.44 -1.77
N PRO A 104 8.88 -20.58 -2.29
CA PRO A 104 10.10 -20.59 -3.07
C PRO A 104 9.85 -19.93 -4.43
N TRP A 105 10.92 -19.72 -5.20
CA TRP A 105 10.77 -19.34 -6.61
C TRP A 105 9.81 -20.29 -7.34
N MET A 106 8.84 -19.72 -8.05
CA MET A 106 7.86 -20.41 -8.88
C MET A 106 7.57 -19.64 -10.18
N GLN A 107 7.11 -20.37 -11.19
CA GLN A 107 6.61 -19.82 -12.45
C GLN A 107 5.34 -20.55 -12.87
N GLN A 108 4.33 -19.82 -13.35
CA GLN A 108 3.04 -20.39 -13.76
C GLN A 108 2.38 -21.22 -12.64
N PHE A 109 2.51 -20.76 -11.40
CA PHE A 109 2.04 -21.47 -10.21
C PHE A 109 0.82 -20.79 -9.60
N ARG A 110 -0.11 -21.59 -9.08
CA ARG A 110 -1.22 -21.10 -8.29
C ARG A 110 -1.21 -21.66 -6.86
N LEU A 111 -1.34 -20.75 -5.91
CA LEU A 111 -1.72 -21.03 -4.53
C LEU A 111 -3.11 -20.43 -4.32
N ASP A 112 -4.07 -21.26 -3.97
CA ASP A 112 -5.43 -20.84 -3.65
C ASP A 112 -5.81 -21.32 -2.26
N GLY A 113 -6.92 -20.82 -1.72
CA GLY A 113 -7.47 -21.36 -0.49
C GLY A 113 -8.74 -20.68 -0.02
N GLY A 114 -9.37 -21.33 0.96
CA GLY A 114 -10.54 -20.82 1.65
C GLY A 114 -10.21 -19.70 2.64
N GLU A 115 -11.18 -19.30 3.44
CA GLU A 115 -11.02 -18.27 4.49
C GLU A 115 -10.30 -18.85 5.73
N TYR A 116 -9.00 -19.14 5.65
CA TYR A 116 -8.18 -19.64 6.76
C TYR A 116 -7.35 -18.53 7.42
N GLN A 117 -6.72 -18.86 8.54
CA GLN A 117 -5.77 -18.02 9.24
C GLN A 117 -4.40 -18.69 9.29
N ILE A 118 -3.33 -17.92 9.17
CA ILE A 118 -1.95 -18.31 9.38
C ILE A 118 -1.48 -17.59 10.64
N HIS A 119 -1.06 -18.35 11.66
CA HIS A 119 -0.61 -17.81 12.94
C HIS A 119 0.89 -18.05 13.09
N TYR A 120 1.68 -17.00 12.90
CA TYR A 120 3.12 -17.03 13.13
C TYR A 120 3.42 -16.84 14.63
N THR A 121 4.01 -17.87 15.23
CA THR A 121 4.27 -17.91 16.67
C THR A 121 5.60 -17.30 17.12
N PRO A 122 6.66 -17.22 16.28
CA PRO A 122 7.87 -16.51 16.67
C PRO A 122 7.61 -15.02 16.94
N ARG A 123 8.46 -14.44 17.79
CA ARG A 123 8.40 -13.03 18.21
C ARG A 123 9.30 -12.11 17.39
N GLU A 124 10.07 -12.68 16.48
CA GLU A 124 11.03 -11.97 15.63
C GLU A 124 10.98 -12.58 14.23
N GLY A 125 11.30 -11.77 13.22
CA GLY A 125 11.36 -12.21 11.82
C GLY A 125 10.06 -12.02 11.04
N ASP A 126 10.10 -12.43 9.77
CA ASP A 126 8.98 -12.31 8.84
C ASP A 126 8.09 -13.56 8.92
N ALA A 127 6.77 -13.41 8.88
CA ALA A 127 5.85 -14.54 8.94
C ALA A 127 5.79 -15.32 7.62
N VAL A 128 5.59 -14.60 6.50
CA VAL A 128 5.60 -15.17 5.14
C VAL A 128 6.60 -14.42 4.28
N VAL A 129 7.49 -15.16 3.62
CA VAL A 129 8.42 -14.63 2.62
C VAL A 129 8.11 -15.24 1.27
N ILE A 130 7.75 -14.39 0.30
CA ILE A 130 7.48 -14.78 -1.08
C ILE A 130 8.71 -14.45 -1.93
N ASP A 131 9.38 -15.49 -2.39
CA ASP A 131 10.60 -15.38 -3.17
C ASP A 131 10.33 -15.56 -4.66
N SER A 132 10.71 -14.59 -5.48
CA SER A 132 10.82 -14.64 -6.94
C SER A 132 9.71 -15.38 -7.71
N GLN A 133 8.80 -14.62 -8.32
CA GLN A 133 7.55 -15.14 -8.89
C GLN A 133 7.39 -14.61 -10.30
N MET A 134 7.02 -15.49 -11.23
CA MET A 134 6.75 -15.12 -12.62
C MET A 134 5.44 -15.72 -13.09
N ASN A 135 4.47 -14.87 -13.43
CA ASN A 135 3.14 -15.31 -13.87
C ASN A 135 2.42 -16.20 -12.83
N CYS A 136 2.54 -15.86 -11.55
CA CYS A 136 1.91 -16.63 -10.46
C CYS A 136 0.63 -15.97 -9.95
N ARG A 137 -0.24 -16.76 -9.29
CA ARG A 137 -1.43 -16.28 -8.59
C ARG A 137 -1.47 -16.88 -7.19
N LEU A 138 -1.31 -16.05 -6.16
CA LEU A 138 -1.25 -16.51 -4.78
C LEU A 138 -2.35 -15.84 -3.98
N LYS A 139 -3.24 -16.63 -3.40
CA LYS A 139 -4.26 -16.17 -2.46
C LYS A 139 -3.96 -16.70 -1.05
N PHE A 140 -3.73 -15.79 -0.13
CA PHE A 140 -3.59 -16.05 1.28
C PHE A 140 -4.84 -15.65 2.06
N GLY A 141 -5.14 -16.42 3.10
CA GLY A 141 -6.11 -16.03 4.12
C GLY A 141 -5.61 -14.87 4.99
N LEU A 142 -6.03 -14.86 6.24
CA LEU A 142 -5.55 -13.89 7.23
C LEU A 142 -4.16 -14.31 7.72
N VAL A 143 -3.14 -13.46 7.60
CA VAL A 143 -1.81 -13.72 8.17
C VAL A 143 -1.64 -12.89 9.45
N VAL A 144 -1.34 -13.56 10.56
CA VAL A 144 -1.24 -12.96 11.90
C VAL A 144 0.14 -13.21 12.47
N THR A 145 0.78 -12.17 12.97
CA THR A 145 2.08 -12.27 13.63
C THR A 145 2.20 -11.27 14.78
N ALA A 146 2.88 -11.70 15.85
CA ALA A 146 3.31 -10.81 16.92
C ALA A 146 4.80 -10.45 16.83
N ALA A 147 5.43 -10.74 15.69
CA ALA A 147 6.83 -10.47 15.44
C ALA A 147 7.10 -9.00 15.07
N ASP A 148 8.38 -8.62 15.04
CA ASP A 148 8.84 -7.30 14.66
C ASP A 148 9.14 -7.14 13.16
N GLY A 149 9.19 -8.25 12.41
CA GLY A 149 9.39 -8.27 10.96
C GLY A 149 8.13 -7.98 10.14
N ALA A 150 8.11 -8.45 8.90
CA ALA A 150 6.98 -8.33 8.00
C ALA A 150 5.91 -9.38 8.31
N VAL A 151 4.63 -9.01 8.22
CA VAL A 151 3.55 -10.00 8.09
C VAL A 151 3.75 -10.76 6.76
N VAL A 152 3.96 -10.01 5.68
CA VAL A 152 4.35 -10.56 4.38
C VAL A 152 5.50 -9.73 3.79
N ARG A 153 6.61 -10.41 3.48
CA ARG A 153 7.68 -9.84 2.65
C ARG A 153 7.65 -10.48 1.27
N ILE A 154 7.65 -9.65 0.24
CA ILE A 154 7.89 -10.07 -1.14
C ILE A 154 9.31 -9.65 -1.49
N ALA A 155 10.21 -10.63 -1.67
CA ALA A 155 11.63 -10.40 -1.85
C ALA A 155 12.23 -11.37 -2.89
N PRO A 156 12.52 -10.93 -4.11
CA PRO A 156 13.17 -11.78 -5.11
C PRO A 156 14.64 -12.02 -4.77
N THR A 157 14.95 -13.20 -4.24
CA THR A 157 16.31 -13.62 -3.87
C THR A 157 16.84 -14.81 -4.68
N SER A 158 16.00 -15.77 -5.06
CA SER A 158 16.41 -16.94 -5.85
C SER A 158 16.25 -16.73 -7.35
N LYS A 159 17.22 -17.23 -8.12
CA LYS A 159 17.14 -17.21 -9.58
C LYS A 159 16.24 -18.32 -10.12
N GLY A 160 15.41 -17.98 -11.10
CA GLY A 160 14.70 -18.95 -11.93
C GLY A 160 15.61 -19.63 -12.95
N PRO A 161 15.07 -20.57 -13.75
CA PRO A 161 15.76 -21.23 -14.86
C PRO A 161 16.26 -20.26 -15.95
N ASP A 162 15.64 -19.08 -16.04
CA ASP A 162 16.04 -17.98 -16.92
C ASP A 162 17.18 -17.11 -16.32
N GLY A 163 17.62 -17.42 -15.10
CA GLY A 163 18.69 -16.72 -14.39
C GLY A 163 18.24 -15.43 -13.69
N PHE A 164 16.95 -15.07 -13.76
CA PHE A 164 16.43 -13.85 -13.15
C PHE A 164 15.93 -14.09 -11.73
N SER A 165 16.19 -13.13 -10.84
CA SER A 165 15.58 -13.00 -9.52
C SER A 165 14.62 -11.81 -9.59
N CYS A 166 13.33 -12.07 -9.78
CA CYS A 166 12.34 -11.01 -9.96
C CYS A 166 10.94 -11.44 -9.50
N ILE A 167 10.10 -10.44 -9.21
CA ILE A 167 8.65 -10.63 -9.02
C ILE A 167 7.94 -9.87 -10.13
N VAL A 168 7.38 -10.58 -11.10
CA VAL A 168 6.77 -9.98 -12.29
C VAL A 168 5.48 -10.67 -12.71
N ALA A 169 4.56 -9.88 -13.26
CA ALA A 169 3.32 -10.35 -13.87
C ALA A 169 2.51 -11.28 -12.96
N SER A 170 2.58 -11.07 -11.64
CA SER A 170 1.96 -11.93 -10.64
C SER A 170 0.85 -11.21 -9.88
N THR A 171 -0.11 -11.99 -9.39
CA THR A 171 -1.21 -11.50 -8.54
C THR A 171 -1.07 -12.08 -7.14
N PHE A 172 -1.20 -11.21 -6.14
CA PHE A 172 -1.20 -11.56 -4.73
C PHE A 172 -2.48 -11.05 -4.08
N GLU A 173 -3.18 -11.93 -3.37
CA GLU A 173 -4.42 -11.63 -2.68
C GLU A 173 -4.29 -12.03 -1.21
N PHE A 174 -4.70 -11.15 -0.30
CA PHE A 174 -4.63 -11.38 1.14
C PHE A 174 -5.94 -10.97 1.80
N ASN A 175 -6.56 -11.89 2.55
CA ASN A 175 -7.77 -11.56 3.31
C ASN A 175 -7.47 -10.62 4.49
N GLY A 176 -6.23 -10.61 4.98
CA GLY A 176 -5.78 -9.59 5.91
C GLY A 176 -4.34 -9.82 6.38
N MET A 177 -3.73 -8.75 6.89
CA MET A 177 -2.40 -8.78 7.49
C MET A 177 -2.45 -8.13 8.87
N VAL A 178 -2.24 -8.93 9.92
CA VAL A 178 -2.35 -8.47 11.31
C VAL A 178 -1.00 -8.55 11.99
N GLY A 179 -0.56 -7.40 12.49
CA GLY A 179 0.70 -7.21 13.18
C GLY A 179 0.63 -7.35 14.70
N ALA A 180 1.75 -7.04 15.34
CA ALA A 180 1.96 -7.19 16.78
C ALA A 180 1.27 -6.14 17.67
N GLY A 181 0.63 -5.14 17.06
CA GLY A 181 -0.12 -4.11 17.77
C GLY A 181 -1.38 -4.69 18.43
N ASP A 182 -1.77 -4.13 19.56
CA ASP A 182 -3.02 -4.54 20.19
C ASP A 182 -4.22 -3.96 19.43
N VAL A 183 -4.97 -4.83 18.78
CA VAL A 183 -6.25 -4.49 18.12
C VAL A 183 -7.30 -4.02 19.15
N TRP A 184 -7.06 -4.25 20.44
CA TRP A 184 -7.99 -4.02 21.56
C TRP A 184 -7.48 -3.09 22.66
N GLY A 185 -6.43 -2.30 22.40
CA GLY A 185 -6.14 -1.07 23.15
C GLY A 185 -5.33 -1.18 24.47
N LYS A 186 -4.61 -2.27 24.75
CA LYS A 186 -3.75 -2.42 25.93
C LYS A 186 -2.26 -2.12 25.67
N SER A 187 -1.83 -2.04 24.41
CA SER A 187 -0.43 -1.75 24.05
C SER A 187 -0.35 -0.94 22.75
N SER A 188 0.40 0.16 22.79
CA SER A 188 0.72 1.02 21.63
C SER A 188 1.94 0.55 20.85
N ASP A 189 2.64 -0.51 21.28
CA ASP A 189 3.91 -0.91 20.70
C ASP A 189 3.69 -1.75 19.44
N GLN A 190 3.31 -1.06 18.37
CA GLN A 190 3.28 -1.60 17.02
C GLN A 190 4.72 -1.83 16.56
N LYS A 191 5.05 -3.05 16.10
CA LYS A 191 6.43 -3.44 15.73
C LYS A 191 6.59 -3.83 14.27
N SER A 192 5.64 -4.63 13.77
CA SER A 192 5.68 -5.25 12.45
C SER A 192 5.42 -4.28 11.30
N THR A 193 5.74 -4.72 10.07
CA THR A 193 5.22 -4.10 8.84
C THR A 193 4.23 -5.04 8.18
N GLY A 194 3.07 -4.56 7.73
CA GLY A 194 2.07 -5.39 7.03
C GLY A 194 2.65 -6.04 5.78
N LEU A 195 2.87 -5.22 4.75
CA LEU A 195 3.49 -5.63 3.50
C LEU A 195 4.82 -4.92 3.29
N ILE A 196 5.87 -5.69 2.98
CA ILE A 196 7.12 -5.15 2.45
C ILE A 196 7.34 -5.65 1.02
N LEU A 197 7.54 -4.73 0.09
CA LEU A 197 8.12 -5.01 -1.23
C LEU A 197 9.62 -4.70 -1.18
N ASP A 198 10.42 -5.76 -1.08
CA ASP A 198 11.87 -5.68 -0.87
C ASP A 198 12.63 -6.04 -2.16
N SER A 199 12.91 -5.02 -2.97
CA SER A 199 13.67 -5.15 -4.21
C SER A 199 15.19 -5.06 -4.03
N SER A 200 15.72 -5.36 -2.83
CA SER A 200 17.16 -5.26 -2.56
C SER A 200 18.02 -6.26 -3.34
N LYS A 201 17.44 -7.37 -3.81
CA LYS A 201 18.14 -8.44 -4.56
C LYS A 201 17.61 -8.66 -5.98
N GLY A 202 16.47 -8.08 -6.33
CA GLY A 202 15.81 -8.25 -7.62
C GLY A 202 14.66 -7.28 -7.82
N GLY A 203 14.26 -7.06 -9.07
CA GLY A 203 13.17 -6.14 -9.40
C GLY A 203 11.79 -6.69 -9.01
N ILE A 204 10.91 -5.79 -8.55
CA ILE A 204 9.50 -6.09 -8.27
C ILE A 204 8.64 -5.17 -9.14
N SER A 205 8.07 -5.69 -10.21
CA SER A 205 7.34 -4.84 -11.16
C SER A 205 6.21 -5.51 -11.93
N GLY A 206 5.17 -4.74 -12.24
CA GLY A 206 4.05 -5.22 -13.06
C GLY A 206 3.16 -6.23 -12.34
N ASN A 207 3.04 -6.12 -11.01
CA ASN A 207 2.23 -7.02 -10.19
C ASN A 207 0.92 -6.36 -9.77
N LYS A 208 -0.07 -7.19 -9.45
CA LYS A 208 -1.30 -6.77 -8.75
C LYS A 208 -1.31 -7.33 -7.33
N ILE A 209 -1.52 -6.48 -6.36
CA ILE A 209 -1.60 -6.84 -4.94
C ILE A 209 -2.93 -6.33 -4.40
N PHE A 210 -3.72 -7.22 -3.83
CA PHE A 210 -4.98 -6.89 -3.19
C PHE A 210 -4.96 -7.36 -1.74
N ILE A 211 -5.37 -6.49 -0.84
CA ILE A 211 -5.37 -6.70 0.61
C ILE A 211 -6.70 -6.15 1.12
N ASN A 212 -7.52 -6.99 1.76
CA ASN A 212 -8.76 -6.47 2.37
C ASN A 212 -8.41 -5.54 3.54
N GLU A 213 -7.52 -5.98 4.44
CA GLU A 213 -7.24 -5.24 5.66
C GLU A 213 -5.78 -5.38 6.10
N ILE A 214 -5.19 -4.27 6.57
CA ILE A 214 -3.93 -4.27 7.32
C ILE A 214 -4.20 -3.65 8.69
N ASN A 215 -3.84 -4.37 9.76
CA ASN A 215 -4.16 -3.98 11.12
C ASN A 215 -2.96 -4.19 12.07
N GLY A 216 -2.80 -3.30 13.05
CA GLY A 216 -1.91 -3.52 14.19
C GLY A 216 -0.42 -3.54 13.82
N CYS A 217 -0.04 -2.89 12.72
CA CYS A 217 1.33 -2.85 12.25
C CYS A 217 1.96 -1.49 12.55
N ARG A 218 3.26 -1.43 12.82
CA ARG A 218 3.98 -0.15 12.93
C ARG A 218 3.89 0.62 11.61
N ARG A 219 4.05 -0.13 10.52
CA ARG A 219 3.93 0.34 9.16
C ARG A 219 2.96 -0.55 8.39
N GLY A 220 2.00 0.01 7.65
CA GLY A 220 1.06 -0.79 6.86
C GLY A 220 1.75 -1.38 5.62
N ILE A 221 2.09 -0.52 4.66
CA ILE A 221 2.74 -0.88 3.39
C ILE A 221 4.09 -0.18 3.30
N TYR A 222 5.11 -0.91 2.87
CA TYR A 222 6.42 -0.38 2.56
C TYR A 222 6.89 -0.80 1.16
N VAL A 223 7.08 0.18 0.28
CA VAL A 223 7.54 -0.03 -1.09
C VAL A 223 8.97 0.47 -1.20
N MET A 224 9.94 -0.43 -1.32
CA MET A 224 11.37 -0.06 -1.38
C MET A 224 11.82 0.38 -2.79
N GLN A 225 12.99 1.02 -2.87
CA GLN A 225 13.64 1.35 -4.14
C GLN A 225 13.78 0.13 -5.05
N GLY A 226 13.43 0.29 -6.34
CA GLY A 226 13.47 -0.78 -7.33
C GLY A 226 12.11 -1.47 -7.53
N CYS A 227 11.12 -1.12 -6.70
CA CYS A 227 9.73 -1.48 -6.91
C CYS A 227 9.07 -0.47 -7.85
N GLY A 228 8.49 -0.94 -8.96
CA GLY A 228 7.77 -0.03 -9.85
C GLY A 228 6.72 -0.67 -10.73
N ASN A 229 5.77 0.14 -11.21
CA ASN A 229 4.65 -0.32 -12.02
C ASN A 229 3.78 -1.40 -11.37
N ASN A 230 3.73 -1.44 -10.03
CA ASN A 230 2.81 -2.33 -9.30
C ASN A 230 1.48 -1.63 -9.03
N THR A 231 0.40 -2.39 -9.01
CA THR A 231 -0.91 -1.93 -8.52
C THR A 231 -1.15 -2.56 -7.15
N ILE A 232 -1.34 -1.74 -6.13
CA ILE A 232 -1.58 -2.16 -4.75
C ILE A 232 -2.92 -1.57 -4.29
N GLU A 233 -3.82 -2.43 -3.87
CA GLU A 233 -5.11 -2.05 -3.32
C GLU A 233 -5.22 -2.62 -1.90
N ALA A 234 -5.33 -1.74 -0.91
CA ALA A 234 -5.60 -2.10 0.47
C ALA A 234 -6.91 -1.45 0.89
N GLN A 235 -8.00 -2.22 1.05
CA GLN A 235 -9.30 -1.59 1.29
C GLN A 235 -9.31 -0.79 2.59
N TRP A 236 -8.64 -1.30 3.63
CA TRP A 236 -8.49 -0.60 4.90
C TRP A 236 -7.11 -0.83 5.52
N ILE A 237 -6.47 0.24 5.99
CA ILE A 237 -5.25 0.22 6.79
C ILE A 237 -5.52 0.99 8.06
N HIS A 238 -5.38 0.35 9.21
CA HIS A 238 -5.67 1.00 10.48
C HIS A 238 -4.88 0.42 11.65
N LEU A 239 -4.93 1.14 12.76
CA LEU A 239 -4.08 0.86 13.94
C LEU A 239 -2.60 0.76 13.52
N THR A 240 -2.13 1.77 12.77
CA THR A 240 -0.73 1.86 12.31
C THR A 240 -0.12 3.23 12.58
N ASN A 241 1.17 3.31 12.93
CA ASN A 241 1.88 4.58 13.06
C ASN A 241 2.14 5.24 11.70
N LEU A 242 2.34 4.44 10.66
CA LEU A 242 2.56 4.89 9.28
C LEU A 242 1.85 3.95 8.31
N ALA A 243 0.75 4.38 7.70
CA ALA A 243 -0.05 3.48 6.88
C ALA A 243 0.67 3.08 5.58
N VAL A 244 1.22 4.04 4.84
CA VAL A 244 1.92 3.78 3.58
C VAL A 244 3.22 4.56 3.49
N GLN A 245 4.31 3.86 3.15
CA GLN A 245 5.59 4.48 2.82
C GLN A 245 6.10 4.01 1.45
N VAL A 246 6.51 4.97 0.60
CA VAL A 246 7.06 4.70 -0.74
C VAL A 246 8.45 5.30 -0.88
N GLY A 247 9.46 4.44 -0.87
CA GLY A 247 10.89 4.80 -0.83
C GLY A 247 11.37 5.22 0.56
N ASP A 248 12.64 5.63 0.65
CA ASP A 248 13.27 6.22 1.83
C ASP A 248 14.27 7.31 1.41
N THR A 249 14.79 8.07 2.37
CA THR A 249 15.80 9.12 2.15
C THR A 249 17.00 8.62 1.34
N ASP A 250 17.59 7.49 1.73
CA ASP A 250 18.80 6.96 1.08
C ASP A 250 18.49 6.16 -0.19
N ARG A 251 17.22 5.79 -0.37
CA ARG A 251 16.75 4.86 -1.40
C ARG A 251 15.38 5.29 -1.95
N PRO A 252 15.30 6.46 -2.62
CA PRO A 252 14.00 7.03 -2.97
C PRO A 252 13.35 6.38 -4.18
N ASN A 253 14.08 5.67 -5.05
CA ASN A 253 13.63 5.29 -6.41
C ASN A 253 12.57 4.15 -6.46
N ALA A 254 11.49 4.26 -5.69
CA ALA A 254 10.24 3.55 -5.90
C ALA A 254 9.32 4.39 -6.81
N SER A 255 8.91 3.85 -7.95
CA SER A 255 8.30 4.69 -9.00
C SER A 255 7.26 4.00 -9.87
N GLY A 256 6.28 4.74 -10.37
CA GLY A 256 5.25 4.19 -11.26
C GLY A 256 4.23 3.28 -10.56
N ASN A 257 4.26 3.19 -9.23
CA ASN A 257 3.29 2.38 -8.50
C ASN A 257 1.93 3.09 -8.43
N ARG A 258 0.86 2.30 -8.47
CA ARG A 258 -0.52 2.76 -8.27
C ARG A 258 -1.02 2.19 -6.96
N ILE A 259 -1.28 3.04 -5.97
CA ILE A 259 -1.67 2.60 -4.63
C ILE A 259 -3.04 3.18 -4.28
N MET A 260 -3.99 2.31 -3.97
CA MET A 260 -5.31 2.67 -3.47
C MET A 260 -5.44 2.21 -2.02
N ALA A 261 -5.77 3.12 -1.10
CA ALA A 261 -5.93 2.78 0.30
C ALA A 261 -6.91 3.67 1.09
N GLY A 262 -7.80 3.04 1.87
CA GLY A 262 -8.49 3.71 2.98
C GLY A 262 -7.63 3.64 4.25
N ILE A 263 -7.40 4.76 4.91
CA ILE A 263 -6.45 4.88 6.01
C ILE A 263 -7.12 5.50 7.24
N SER A 264 -7.15 4.76 8.35
CA SER A 264 -7.64 5.26 9.63
C SER A 264 -6.48 5.51 10.61
N GLY A 265 -6.38 6.73 11.12
CA GLY A 265 -5.45 7.09 12.21
C GLY A 265 -6.08 6.82 13.57
N ASP A 266 -6.31 5.54 13.85
CA ASP A 266 -6.95 5.07 15.08
C ASP A 266 -6.07 5.23 16.33
N ILE A 267 -4.77 5.52 16.13
CA ILE A 267 -3.82 5.77 17.21
C ILE A 267 -3.14 7.13 17.08
N PRO A 268 -2.67 7.73 18.19
CA PRO A 268 -1.91 8.98 18.15
C PRO A 268 -0.68 8.86 17.26
N LYS A 269 -0.24 9.98 16.67
CA LYS A 269 1.00 10.03 15.87
C LYS A 269 0.93 9.20 14.58
N THR A 270 -0.26 8.92 14.08
CA THR A 270 -0.45 8.29 12.78
C THR A 270 -0.03 9.23 11.65
N THR A 271 0.73 8.69 10.69
CA THR A 271 0.95 9.28 9.37
C THR A 271 0.19 8.45 8.34
N GLY A 272 -0.57 9.12 7.48
CA GLY A 272 -1.28 8.44 6.40
C GLY A 272 -0.30 7.95 5.35
N LEU A 273 0.17 8.88 4.51
CA LEU A 273 1.06 8.57 3.39
C LEU A 273 2.37 9.36 3.49
N GLN A 274 3.50 8.67 3.44
CA GLN A 274 4.84 9.26 3.40
C GLN A 274 5.55 8.85 2.10
N VAL A 275 5.94 9.83 1.29
CA VAL A 275 6.45 9.59 -0.07
C VAL A 275 7.85 10.15 -0.22
N PHE A 276 8.78 9.29 -0.59
CA PHE A 276 10.14 9.64 -1.03
C PHE A 276 10.31 9.39 -2.54
N GLY A 277 9.52 8.46 -3.08
CA GLY A 277 9.55 8.08 -4.49
C GLY A 277 8.95 9.10 -5.45
N HIS A 278 8.94 8.72 -6.73
CA HIS A 278 8.57 9.63 -7.82
C HIS A 278 7.68 8.96 -8.86
N HIS A 279 6.86 9.74 -9.55
CA HIS A 279 5.93 9.25 -10.59
C HIS A 279 4.98 8.14 -10.10
N ASN A 280 4.59 8.13 -8.82
CA ASN A 280 3.56 7.23 -8.31
C ASN A 280 2.19 7.89 -8.38
N THR A 281 1.14 7.08 -8.45
CA THR A 281 -0.26 7.51 -8.38
C THR A 281 -0.92 6.94 -7.14
N PHE A 282 -1.61 7.79 -6.39
CA PHE A 282 -2.28 7.43 -5.15
C PHE A 282 -3.76 7.78 -5.24
N VAL A 283 -4.63 6.87 -4.83
CA VAL A 283 -6.04 7.13 -4.54
C VAL A 283 -6.25 6.78 -3.08
N VAL A 284 -6.15 7.77 -2.20
CA VAL A 284 -6.08 7.54 -0.76
C VAL A 284 -7.03 8.43 0.01
N ASP A 285 -7.71 7.86 0.99
CA ASP A 285 -8.51 8.59 1.95
C ASP A 285 -7.91 8.40 3.34
N VAL A 286 -7.55 9.50 3.99
CA VAL A 286 -7.00 9.54 5.34
C VAL A 286 -8.07 10.13 6.25
N PHE A 287 -8.67 9.28 7.08
CA PHE A 287 -9.80 9.66 7.95
C PHE A 287 -9.37 10.36 9.23
N SER A 288 -8.18 10.06 9.73
CA SER A 288 -7.55 10.76 10.84
C SER A 288 -6.03 10.67 10.72
N ALA A 289 -5.35 11.75 11.08
CA ALA A 289 -3.90 11.83 11.25
C ALA A 289 -3.58 13.08 12.08
N ASP A 290 -2.40 13.10 12.67
CA ASP A 290 -1.90 14.31 13.33
C ASP A 290 -1.72 15.45 12.30
N PRO A 291 -1.77 16.73 12.73
CA PRO A 291 -1.51 17.86 11.85
C PRO A 291 -0.16 17.74 11.10
N GLY A 292 -0.19 18.01 9.80
CA GLY A 292 0.92 17.85 8.87
C GLY A 292 1.23 16.41 8.46
N ARG A 293 0.47 15.40 8.92
CA ARG A 293 0.81 13.97 8.76
C ARG A 293 -0.22 13.17 7.96
N GLY A 294 -1.21 13.82 7.35
CA GLY A 294 -2.10 13.13 6.40
C GLY A 294 -1.32 12.66 5.17
N LEU A 295 -0.64 13.59 4.52
CA LEU A 295 0.27 13.37 3.39
C LEU A 295 1.59 14.10 3.62
N VAL A 296 2.70 13.38 3.52
CA VAL A 296 4.05 13.92 3.62
C VAL A 296 4.82 13.62 2.33
N PHE A 297 5.16 14.67 1.57
CA PHE A 297 6.16 14.56 0.51
C PHE A 297 7.52 14.90 1.07
N GLU A 298 8.44 13.95 1.00
CA GLU A 298 9.79 14.10 1.50
C GLU A 298 10.72 14.75 0.47
N PRO A 299 11.92 15.23 0.85
CA PRO A 299 12.83 15.95 -0.05
C PRO A 299 13.04 15.36 -1.45
N PRO A 300 13.24 14.04 -1.64
CA PRO A 300 13.43 13.47 -2.97
C PRO A 300 12.13 13.29 -3.79
N ALA A 301 10.95 13.43 -3.18
CA ALA A 301 9.69 13.13 -3.84
C ALA A 301 9.36 14.13 -4.95
N HIS A 302 9.03 13.65 -6.14
CA HIS A 302 8.67 14.51 -7.27
C HIS A 302 7.77 13.77 -8.28
N GLY A 303 6.99 14.54 -9.04
CA GLY A 303 6.14 14.00 -10.12
C GLY A 303 5.06 13.00 -9.67
N ASN A 304 4.73 12.91 -8.38
CA ASN A 304 3.64 12.05 -7.91
C ASN A 304 2.27 12.70 -8.12
N LEU A 305 1.22 11.88 -8.23
CA LEU A 305 -0.18 12.32 -8.27
C LEU A 305 -0.96 11.68 -7.11
N VAL A 306 -1.62 12.49 -6.29
CA VAL A 306 -2.49 12.04 -5.20
C VAL A 306 -3.92 12.47 -5.47
N MET A 307 -4.87 11.56 -5.34
CA MET A 307 -6.31 11.82 -5.39
C MET A 307 -6.91 11.43 -4.04
N SER A 308 -7.66 12.33 -3.42
CA SER A 308 -8.20 12.11 -2.08
C SER A 308 -9.53 12.80 -1.87
N SER A 309 -10.51 12.09 -1.31
CA SER A 309 -11.77 12.69 -0.86
C SER A 309 -11.68 13.22 0.58
N ASN A 310 -10.85 12.58 1.41
CA ASN A 310 -10.57 12.99 2.78
C ASN A 310 -9.07 12.96 3.07
N LEU A 311 -8.53 14.09 3.52
CA LEU A 311 -7.13 14.19 3.94
C LEU A 311 -7.02 14.82 5.33
N ALA A 312 -7.50 14.11 6.34
CA ALA A 312 -7.31 14.49 7.72
C ALA A 312 -5.80 14.61 8.04
N GLY A 313 -5.46 15.57 8.90
CA GLY A 313 -4.06 15.92 9.18
C GLY A 313 -3.39 16.78 8.11
N GLY A 314 -4.02 17.02 6.94
CA GLY A 314 -3.48 17.94 5.94
C GLY A 314 -2.17 17.46 5.27
N ILE A 315 -1.42 18.42 4.71
CA ILE A 315 -0.26 18.15 3.84
C ILE A 315 1.00 18.81 4.40
N SER A 316 2.11 18.08 4.41
CA SER A 316 3.46 18.62 4.53
C SER A 316 4.23 18.35 3.24
N ASN A 317 4.70 19.40 2.57
CA ASN A 317 5.50 19.26 1.34
C ASN A 317 6.93 19.73 1.57
N HIS A 318 7.85 18.78 1.72
CA HIS A 318 9.29 19.01 1.88
C HIS A 318 10.06 18.75 0.58
N ALA A 319 9.38 18.44 -0.53
CA ALA A 319 10.01 18.13 -1.80
C ALA A 319 10.91 19.28 -2.28
N GLN A 320 12.16 18.96 -2.60
CA GLN A 320 13.11 19.92 -3.19
C GLN A 320 12.74 20.26 -4.65
N LYS A 321 12.05 19.34 -5.32
CA LYS A 321 11.46 19.53 -6.66
C LYS A 321 9.94 19.42 -6.52
N PRO A 322 9.23 20.50 -6.14
CA PRO A 322 7.83 20.44 -5.72
C PRO A 322 6.84 20.28 -6.89
N THR A 323 7.02 19.21 -7.67
CA THR A 323 6.22 18.86 -8.86
C THR A 323 5.14 17.82 -8.55
N ASN A 324 5.00 17.45 -7.27
CA ASN A 324 3.94 16.58 -6.81
C ASN A 324 2.58 17.28 -6.96
N ARG A 325 1.56 16.52 -7.35
CA ARG A 325 0.22 17.02 -7.62
C ARG A 325 -0.81 16.34 -6.73
N MET A 326 -1.84 17.07 -6.36
CA MET A 326 -2.93 16.60 -5.55
C MET A 326 -4.27 17.09 -6.10
N ILE A 327 -5.25 16.20 -6.11
CA ILE A 327 -6.65 16.46 -6.42
C ILE A 327 -7.46 16.11 -5.18
N THR A 328 -8.22 17.08 -4.64
CA THR A 328 -9.05 16.91 -3.44
C THR A 328 -10.53 17.14 -3.71
N ALA A 329 -11.41 16.43 -3.00
CA ALA A 329 -12.85 16.69 -3.07
C ALA A 329 -13.24 18.04 -2.42
N SER A 330 -12.53 18.47 -1.37
CA SER A 330 -12.79 19.75 -0.72
C SER A 330 -12.16 20.92 -1.50
N SER A 331 -12.82 22.07 -1.49
CA SER A 331 -12.26 23.29 -2.06
C SER A 331 -11.08 23.79 -1.21
N LEU A 332 -9.89 23.85 -1.81
CA LEU A 332 -8.71 24.47 -1.19
C LEU A 332 -8.93 25.97 -0.94
N GLY A 333 -9.66 26.62 -1.86
CA GLY A 333 -10.19 27.96 -1.69
C GLY A 333 -9.14 28.97 -1.26
N ARG A 334 -9.42 29.67 -0.16
CA ARG A 334 -8.60 30.77 0.34
C ARG A 334 -7.55 30.37 1.39
N ASP A 335 -7.53 29.10 1.78
CA ASP A 335 -6.76 28.62 2.93
C ASP A 335 -5.33 28.21 2.57
N VAL A 336 -4.93 28.49 1.32
CA VAL A 336 -3.57 28.28 0.83
C VAL A 336 -2.64 29.38 1.34
N PRO A 337 -1.52 29.05 2.02
CA PRO A 337 -0.52 30.03 2.42
C PRO A 337 0.01 30.82 1.21
N THR A 338 -0.16 32.14 1.24
CA THR A 338 0.40 33.05 0.23
C THR A 338 1.86 33.36 0.59
N PRO A 339 2.85 33.01 -0.25
CA PRO A 339 4.23 33.41 -0.01
C PRO A 339 4.39 34.93 -0.18
N PRO A 340 5.32 35.56 0.55
CA PRO A 340 5.66 36.96 0.31
C PRO A 340 6.24 37.14 -1.10
N VAL A 341 6.11 38.35 -1.64
CA VAL A 341 6.84 38.72 -2.86
C VAL A 341 8.33 38.69 -2.57
N ALA A 342 9.09 37.90 -3.33
CA ALA A 342 10.55 37.85 -3.19
C ALA A 342 11.19 39.17 -3.67
N ALA A 343 12.44 39.40 -3.26
CA ALA A 343 13.22 40.54 -3.72
C ALA A 343 13.27 40.61 -5.26
N SER A 344 13.36 41.83 -5.82
CA SER A 344 13.44 42.04 -7.26
C SER A 344 14.55 41.17 -7.88
N GLY A 345 14.20 40.40 -8.91
CA GLY A 345 15.08 39.45 -9.60
C GLY A 345 15.16 38.06 -8.98
N ALA A 346 14.52 37.81 -7.83
CA ALA A 346 14.47 36.48 -7.21
C ALA A 346 13.20 35.70 -7.59
N ASP A 347 13.31 34.37 -7.59
CA ASP A 347 12.20 33.47 -7.88
C ASP A 347 11.30 33.27 -6.65
N VAL A 348 10.00 33.18 -6.92
CA VAL A 348 9.01 32.58 -6.03
C VAL A 348 8.51 31.30 -6.69
N VAL A 349 8.61 30.18 -5.97
CA VAL A 349 8.21 28.85 -6.47
C VAL A 349 6.85 28.48 -5.90
N ASN A 350 5.98 27.89 -6.72
CA ASN A 350 4.81 27.22 -6.19
C ASN A 350 5.21 25.89 -5.52
N CYS A 351 5.38 25.92 -4.20
CA CYS A 351 5.65 24.74 -3.38
C CYS A 351 4.39 23.99 -2.94
N HIS A 352 3.20 24.46 -3.32
CA HIS A 352 1.96 23.75 -3.03
C HIS A 352 1.77 22.60 -4.03
N PRO A 353 1.19 21.46 -3.61
CA PRO A 353 0.96 20.33 -4.51
C PRO A 353 -0.28 20.51 -5.40
N PHE A 354 -0.73 21.74 -5.63
CA PHE A 354 -1.90 22.05 -6.45
C PHE A 354 -1.63 23.27 -7.31
N LEU A 355 -2.46 23.43 -8.35
CA LEU A 355 -2.45 24.63 -9.19
C LEU A 355 -2.85 25.84 -8.32
N VAL A 356 -2.12 26.95 -8.44
CA VAL A 356 -2.48 28.20 -7.76
C VAL A 356 -2.82 29.28 -8.77
N GLU A 357 -3.89 30.03 -8.50
CA GLU A 357 -4.14 31.34 -9.13
C GLU A 357 -3.47 32.41 -8.27
N VAL A 358 -2.55 33.17 -8.87
CA VAL A 358 -1.97 34.36 -8.26
C VAL A 358 -2.79 35.57 -8.71
N ARG A 359 -3.25 36.37 -7.75
CA ARG A 359 -4.00 37.61 -8.01
C ARG A 359 -3.23 38.82 -7.52
N VAL A 360 -2.98 39.76 -8.42
CA VAL A 360 -2.32 41.04 -8.10
C VAL A 360 -3.29 41.93 -7.34
N LEU A 361 -2.92 42.30 -6.10
CA LEU A 361 -3.68 43.22 -5.24
C LEU A 361 -3.20 44.66 -5.41
N LYS A 362 -1.89 44.87 -5.52
CA LYS A 362 -1.25 46.14 -5.85
C LYS A 362 -0.17 45.88 -6.89
N PRO A 363 -0.13 46.63 -8.00
CA PRO A 363 0.77 46.34 -9.12
C PRO A 363 2.23 46.73 -8.86
N GLY A 364 2.52 47.62 -7.91
CA GLY A 364 3.86 48.16 -7.70
C GLY A 364 4.40 48.90 -8.93
N LYS A 365 5.73 48.94 -9.08
CA LYS A 365 6.45 49.46 -10.25
C LYS A 365 7.26 48.33 -10.90
N VAL A 366 6.56 47.33 -11.43
CA VAL A 366 7.13 46.18 -12.13
C VAL A 366 7.47 46.58 -13.58
N SER A 367 8.71 46.38 -13.99
CA SER A 367 9.16 46.59 -15.37
C SER A 367 9.07 45.33 -16.22
N GLN A 368 9.23 44.17 -15.60
CA GLN A 368 9.23 42.87 -16.28
C GLN A 368 8.89 41.76 -15.28
N TRP A 369 8.30 40.67 -15.77
CA TRP A 369 8.17 39.45 -15.02
C TRP A 369 8.35 38.21 -15.89
N ILE A 370 8.76 37.10 -15.27
CA ILE A 370 9.14 35.86 -15.96
C ILE A 370 8.44 34.70 -15.27
N GLU A 371 7.75 33.88 -16.05
CA GLU A 371 7.26 32.55 -15.62
C GLU A 371 8.24 31.48 -16.09
N THR A 372 8.59 30.52 -15.24
CA THR A 372 9.47 29.40 -15.59
C THR A 372 8.86 28.08 -15.13
N ASP A 373 8.73 27.11 -16.04
CA ASP A 373 8.24 25.76 -15.71
C ASP A 373 9.29 24.94 -14.93
N PRO A 374 8.94 23.78 -14.35
CA PRO A 374 9.88 22.95 -13.59
C PRO A 374 11.05 22.43 -14.43
N GLU A 375 10.88 22.37 -15.76
CA GLU A 375 11.90 21.99 -16.73
C GLU A 375 12.84 23.16 -17.12
N GLY A 376 12.58 24.38 -16.64
CA GLY A 376 13.41 25.56 -16.86
C GLY A 376 13.07 26.38 -18.10
N LYS A 377 11.93 26.12 -18.77
CA LYS A 377 11.49 26.93 -19.91
C LYS A 377 10.83 28.20 -19.42
N ALA A 378 11.34 29.34 -19.87
CA ALA A 378 10.90 30.64 -19.43
C ALA A 378 10.01 31.36 -20.45
N ARG A 379 9.03 32.12 -19.95
CA ARG A 379 8.25 33.11 -20.71
C ARG A 379 8.44 34.47 -20.06
N VAL A 380 8.79 35.47 -20.87
CA VAL A 380 9.08 36.83 -20.42
C VAL A 380 7.92 37.74 -20.81
N PHE A 381 7.50 38.57 -19.87
CA PHE A 381 6.41 39.52 -20.03
C PHE A 381 6.88 40.91 -19.60
N ASP A 382 6.58 41.91 -20.43
CA ASP A 382 6.81 43.30 -20.06
C ASP A 382 5.76 43.77 -19.03
N GLY A 383 6.17 44.70 -18.15
CA GLY A 383 5.28 45.41 -17.25
C GLY A 383 4.49 46.53 -17.96
N PRO A 384 3.57 47.22 -17.24
CA PRO A 384 3.26 47.07 -15.82
C PRO A 384 2.28 45.93 -15.53
N LEU A 385 2.22 45.50 -14.26
CA LEU A 385 1.09 44.71 -13.76
C LEU A 385 -0.15 45.61 -13.56
N THR A 386 -1.33 45.00 -13.52
CA THR A 386 -2.58 45.70 -13.19
C THR A 386 -3.27 45.09 -11.96
N THR A 387 -4.00 45.92 -11.20
CA THR A 387 -4.81 45.44 -10.09
C THR A 387 -5.88 44.47 -10.59
N GLY A 388 -5.99 43.31 -9.96
CA GLY A 388 -6.92 42.25 -10.35
C GLY A 388 -6.41 41.32 -11.45
N GLN A 389 -5.23 41.59 -12.03
CA GLN A 389 -4.58 40.66 -12.95
C GLN A 389 -4.35 39.32 -12.27
N THR A 390 -4.61 38.24 -13.03
CA THR A 390 -4.37 36.87 -12.59
C THR A 390 -3.46 36.13 -13.54
N PHE A 391 -2.74 35.16 -13.00
CA PHE A 391 -1.99 34.14 -13.73
C PHE A 391 -1.94 32.88 -12.87
N THR A 392 -1.58 31.74 -13.45
CA THR A 392 -1.59 30.45 -12.75
C THR A 392 -0.21 29.82 -12.73
N LEU A 393 0.13 29.15 -11.63
CA LEU A 393 1.39 28.42 -11.45
C LEU A 393 1.08 26.97 -11.08
N ASN A 394 1.51 26.02 -11.89
CA ASN A 394 1.52 24.59 -11.55
C ASN A 394 2.50 24.32 -10.40
N PRO A 395 2.39 23.16 -9.71
CA PRO A 395 3.40 22.75 -8.75
C PRO A 395 4.81 22.74 -9.37
N GLY A 396 5.72 23.51 -8.78
CA GLY A 396 7.10 23.68 -9.25
C GLY A 396 7.32 24.83 -10.24
N ASP A 397 6.27 25.41 -10.80
CA ASP A 397 6.38 26.64 -11.60
C ASP A 397 6.94 27.77 -10.72
N ARG A 398 7.68 28.67 -11.37
CA ARG A 398 8.33 29.81 -10.72
C ARG A 398 7.91 31.10 -11.38
N VAL A 399 7.84 32.15 -10.57
CA VAL A 399 7.67 33.52 -11.06
C VAL A 399 8.75 34.43 -10.51
N ARG A 400 9.29 35.29 -11.36
CA ARG A 400 10.31 36.30 -11.02
C ARG A 400 9.82 37.67 -11.46
N PHE A 401 9.99 38.67 -10.62
CA PHE A 401 9.62 40.06 -10.94
C PHE A 401 10.85 40.97 -10.87
N SER A 402 10.95 41.88 -11.84
CA SER A 402 11.89 43.01 -11.82
C SER A 402 11.10 44.28 -11.51
N TYR A 403 11.43 44.96 -10.41
CA TYR A 403 10.64 46.11 -9.94
C TYR A 403 11.44 47.13 -9.13
N GLN A 404 10.93 48.37 -9.09
CA GLN A 404 11.39 49.43 -8.17
C GLN A 404 10.54 49.49 -6.89
N GLU A 405 9.23 49.23 -7.01
CA GLU A 405 8.30 49.11 -5.89
C GLU A 405 7.63 47.74 -5.99
N ALA A 406 7.68 46.95 -4.92
CA ALA A 406 7.18 45.58 -4.94
C ALA A 406 5.67 45.56 -5.20
N PRO A 407 5.17 44.66 -6.06
CA PRO A 407 3.75 44.36 -6.08
C PRO A 407 3.31 43.73 -4.75
N SER A 408 2.01 43.58 -4.56
CA SER A 408 1.47 42.67 -3.56
C SER A 408 0.44 41.75 -4.21
N TRP A 409 0.41 40.48 -3.79
CA TRP A 409 -0.48 39.49 -4.38
C TRP A 409 -1.16 38.64 -3.33
N TYR A 410 -2.03 37.76 -3.82
CA TYR A 410 -2.71 36.74 -3.07
C TYR A 410 -2.76 35.44 -3.87
N TRP A 411 -2.59 34.30 -3.22
CA TRP A 411 -2.63 32.97 -3.86
C TRP A 411 -3.91 32.24 -3.48
N LYS A 412 -4.58 31.66 -4.47
CA LYS A 412 -5.78 30.84 -4.31
C LYS A 412 -5.53 29.45 -4.90
N GLY A 413 -5.82 28.40 -4.15
CA GLY A 413 -5.75 27.02 -4.67
C GLY A 413 -6.86 26.74 -5.68
N LEU A 414 -6.49 26.10 -6.79
CA LEU A 414 -7.39 25.61 -7.83
C LEU A 414 -7.40 24.06 -7.85
N PHE A 415 -8.45 23.50 -8.47
CA PHE A 415 -8.63 22.05 -8.65
C PHE A 415 -7.88 21.52 -9.86
#